data_AF-A0A2G6C3P1-F1
#
_entry.id   AF-A0A2G6C3P1-F1
#
_cell.length_a   1.000
_cell.length_b   1.000
_cell.length_c   1.000
_cell.angle_alpha   90.00
_cell.angle_beta   90.00
_cell.angle_gamma   90.00
#
_symmetry.space_group_name_H-M   'P 1'
#
loop_
_entity.id
_entity.type
_entity.pdbx_description
1 polymer ?
#
loop_
_entity_poly.entity_id
_entity_poly.type
_entity_poly.pdbx_seq_one_letter_code
_entity_poly.pdbx_strand_id
1 'polypeptide(L)'
;MDPQQTSNGTSPNNESAQAGPAAQPGTSISARPEASNAGDSGTQTAPASSGVSAVGNEVKATPTTPSGSAASASAPGVNSSQPSAPASTQQPSEAGATPPARHGFKFGKRKLVALVAGLVVLMMGSSAAAYFGYLVPNKPENIWAAAMERTADGIDAMVADSRQDIDKPMELSGKFRVSAGEGDGGLATDGTYSVRSDGESAVMTADFSVITSRINTEVRLVDSPSSDYPDVYFKAGGLDDLAPLLPATPDMAGVDSLLGEFNDQWINIDHSLIDNVIVQSGGGTEAGQSLGAEEVYQISEAINSVNREYLFTDDAEKAVFKIAKNVGREERDGRSVYHYQVVMNKQNVKKYLEALGEKLDETPAKKFLDDGSFKDKLKDQDLFDAIDKYDENSAFADVYIDLATKTFHTIRFTDKDNEESYIELGVRPTNDKELPFVFKFVGDDESELKTIDFSLNYDRQQRTWNSSIKATGTGDGFGDEEVSLELTMDAKHIDGDFKVEKPADAKSINHIIGQISGLAAGGDEYYDYDEFGDGIDEDFYIDENIIGI
;
A
#
# COMPACT_ATOMS: atom_id res chain seq x y z
N MET A 1 67.01 -46.12 -10.90
CA MET A 1 66.07 -47.26 -10.92
C MET A 1 65.32 -47.17 -12.23
N ASP A 2 65.13 -48.29 -12.91
CA ASP A 2 64.99 -48.37 -14.37
C ASP A 2 63.76 -49.25 -14.74
N PRO A 3 63.33 -49.38 -16.02
CA PRO A 3 62.31 -48.49 -16.60
C PRO A 3 61.13 -49.32 -17.21
N GLN A 4 60.81 -49.12 -18.52
CA GLN A 4 59.78 -49.75 -19.39
C GLN A 4 58.49 -48.88 -19.53
N GLN A 5 57.95 -48.42 -20.68
CA GLN A 5 57.94 -48.83 -22.12
C GLN A 5 57.30 -50.22 -22.37
N THR A 6 56.43 -50.53 -23.36
CA THR A 6 55.70 -49.81 -24.46
C THR A 6 54.22 -50.35 -24.48
N SER A 7 53.33 -50.38 -25.49
CA SER A 7 53.36 -50.19 -26.96
C SER A 7 51.98 -49.89 -27.60
N ASN A 8 52.04 -49.20 -28.75
CA ASN A 8 51.11 -49.02 -29.87
C ASN A 8 50.10 -50.13 -30.22
N GLY A 9 48.99 -49.76 -30.88
CA GLY A 9 48.08 -50.66 -31.62
C GLY A 9 46.96 -49.99 -32.46
N THR A 10 47.27 -49.53 -33.68
CA THR A 10 46.41 -49.25 -34.88
C THR A 10 44.87 -49.45 -34.78
N SER A 11 44.01 -48.45 -35.05
CA SER A 11 43.54 -47.89 -36.36
C SER A 11 42.37 -48.65 -37.03
N PRO A 12 41.59 -48.07 -37.99
CA PRO A 12 41.05 -46.70 -38.14
C PRO A 12 39.53 -46.72 -38.57
N ASN A 13 39.05 -45.70 -39.33
CA ASN A 13 37.80 -45.63 -40.13
C ASN A 13 36.46 -45.37 -39.39
N ASN A 14 35.48 -44.61 -39.93
CA ASN A 14 35.55 -43.59 -40.99
C ASN A 14 34.41 -42.53 -40.88
N GLU A 15 34.49 -41.49 -41.71
CA GLU A 15 33.50 -40.45 -42.00
C GLU A 15 32.04 -40.92 -42.17
N SER A 16 31.06 -40.09 -41.79
CA SER A 16 30.18 -39.37 -42.74
C SER A 16 29.10 -38.53 -42.03
N ALA A 17 28.65 -37.44 -42.66
CA ALA A 17 27.55 -36.60 -42.17
C ALA A 17 26.54 -36.28 -43.28
N GLN A 18 25.25 -36.18 -42.93
CA GLN A 18 24.13 -35.60 -43.70
C GLN A 18 23.02 -35.26 -42.67
N ALA A 19 22.36 -34.09 -42.58
CA ALA A 19 22.05 -32.96 -43.47
C ALA A 19 20.67 -33.02 -44.17
N GLY A 20 19.72 -32.21 -43.67
CA GLY A 20 18.45 -31.83 -44.34
C GLY A 20 17.34 -32.89 -44.34
N PRO A 21 16.08 -32.55 -44.72
CA PRO A 21 15.64 -31.31 -45.39
C PRO A 21 14.61 -30.48 -44.58
N ALA A 22 13.85 -29.59 -45.23
CA ALA A 22 12.91 -28.66 -44.61
C ALA A 22 11.56 -28.53 -45.38
N ALA A 23 10.63 -27.78 -44.77
CA ALA A 23 9.51 -27.00 -45.36
C ALA A 23 8.07 -27.59 -45.45
N GLN A 24 7.15 -26.87 -44.79
CA GLN A 24 5.82 -26.40 -45.27
C GLN A 24 4.63 -27.39 -45.44
N PRO A 25 3.36 -26.90 -45.57
CA PRO A 25 2.74 -25.62 -45.10
C PRO A 25 1.29 -25.72 -44.52
N GLY A 26 0.76 -24.62 -43.97
CA GLY A 26 -0.69 -24.34 -43.86
C GLY A 26 -1.35 -24.69 -42.51
N THR A 27 -2.55 -24.18 -42.15
CA THR A 27 -3.49 -23.24 -42.84
C THR A 27 -4.28 -22.38 -41.84
N SER A 28 -4.89 -21.28 -42.29
CA SER A 28 -5.63 -20.30 -41.47
C SER A 28 -7.15 -20.28 -41.73
N ILE A 29 -7.95 -20.23 -40.66
CA ILE A 29 -9.39 -19.89 -40.62
C ILE A 29 -9.61 -19.18 -39.26
N SER A 30 -10.15 -17.98 -39.06
CA SER A 30 -11.06 -17.06 -39.80
C SER A 30 -12.55 -17.18 -39.43
N ALA A 31 -12.90 -16.44 -38.38
CA ALA A 31 -14.22 -16.02 -37.84
C ALA A 31 -15.53 -16.30 -38.61
N ARG A 32 -16.61 -16.58 -37.86
CA ARG A 32 -17.79 -15.68 -37.67
C ARG A 32 -18.81 -16.29 -36.67
N PRO A 33 -19.49 -15.51 -35.80
CA PRO A 33 -20.59 -16.00 -34.96
C PRO A 33 -21.94 -16.06 -35.68
N GLU A 34 -22.84 -16.92 -35.20
CA GLU A 34 -24.28 -16.89 -35.51
C GLU A 34 -25.10 -16.35 -34.33
N ALA A 35 -26.22 -15.70 -34.61
CA ALA A 35 -27.15 -15.19 -33.62
C ALA A 35 -28.60 -15.31 -34.13
N SER A 36 -29.47 -15.98 -33.37
CA SER A 36 -30.94 -16.00 -33.47
C SER A 36 -31.50 -17.02 -32.45
N ASN A 37 -32.75 -16.98 -31.96
CA ASN A 37 -33.76 -15.93 -32.09
C ASN A 37 -34.73 -15.88 -30.90
N ALA A 38 -35.42 -14.75 -30.81
CA ALA A 38 -36.46 -14.38 -29.86
C ALA A 38 -37.58 -15.41 -29.57
N GLY A 39 -37.87 -15.59 -28.28
CA GLY A 39 -39.19 -15.29 -27.69
C GLY A 39 -40.26 -16.39 -27.59
N ASP A 40 -40.92 -16.44 -26.44
CA ASP A 40 -42.40 -16.41 -26.36
C ASP A 40 -42.85 -15.69 -25.06
N SER A 41 -44.16 -15.51 -24.89
CA SER A 41 -44.81 -14.68 -23.89
C SER A 41 -45.73 -15.50 -22.97
N GLY A 42 -45.71 -15.20 -21.67
CA GLY A 42 -46.47 -15.96 -20.65
C GLY A 42 -47.10 -15.08 -19.58
N THR A 43 -48.34 -14.64 -19.80
CA THR A 43 -49.12 -13.91 -18.78
C THR A 43 -49.87 -14.88 -17.86
N GLN A 44 -49.70 -14.80 -16.54
CA GLN A 44 -50.72 -15.31 -15.60
C GLN A 44 -50.83 -14.55 -14.26
N THR A 45 -51.97 -13.87 -14.12
CA THR A 45 -52.85 -13.78 -12.92
C THR A 45 -52.25 -13.63 -11.51
N ALA A 46 -52.56 -12.49 -10.88
CA ALA A 46 -52.58 -12.36 -9.43
C ALA A 46 -53.87 -12.97 -8.80
N PRO A 47 -53.82 -13.45 -7.53
CA PRO A 47 -54.99 -13.62 -6.68
C PRO A 47 -55.34 -12.31 -5.94
N ALA A 48 -56.59 -12.19 -5.48
CA ALA A 48 -57.13 -10.98 -4.86
C ALA A 48 -57.08 -10.98 -3.33
N SER A 49 -57.35 -9.81 -2.76
CA SER A 49 -57.37 -9.54 -1.31
C SER A 49 -58.40 -10.34 -0.51
N SER A 50 -58.12 -10.52 0.77
CA SER A 50 -59.13 -10.67 1.82
C SER A 50 -58.65 -9.92 3.06
N GLY A 51 -59.37 -8.87 3.45
CA GLY A 51 -58.96 -7.97 4.53
C GLY A 51 -59.74 -8.18 5.82
N VAL A 52 -59.12 -7.81 6.95
CA VAL A 52 -59.77 -7.60 8.25
C VAL A 52 -59.43 -6.20 8.73
N SER A 53 -60.34 -5.54 9.44
CA SER A 53 -60.30 -4.08 9.66
C SER A 53 -59.93 -3.65 11.08
N ALA A 54 -59.31 -2.46 11.13
CA ALA A 54 -59.46 -1.42 12.16
C ALA A 54 -58.65 -1.52 13.47
N VAL A 55 -58.53 -0.32 14.09
CA VAL A 55 -57.84 0.02 15.35
C VAL A 55 -56.31 -0.09 15.29
N GLY A 56 -55.51 0.97 15.40
CA GLY A 56 -55.81 2.40 15.36
C GLY A 56 -55.21 3.21 16.52
N ASN A 57 -54.16 4.00 16.24
CA ASN A 57 -53.85 5.28 16.89
C ASN A 57 -52.72 6.00 16.14
N GLU A 58 -52.90 7.28 15.83
CA GLU A 58 -51.78 8.15 15.47
C GLU A 58 -51.00 8.52 16.75
N VAL A 59 -49.68 8.35 16.75
CA VAL A 59 -48.79 9.04 17.70
C VAL A 59 -47.74 9.79 16.90
N LYS A 60 -48.04 11.06 16.62
CA LYS A 60 -47.16 11.97 15.88
C LYS A 60 -46.00 12.45 16.76
N ALA A 61 -44.97 11.62 16.89
CA ALA A 61 -43.74 11.99 17.58
C ALA A 61 -43.14 13.25 16.92
N THR A 62 -42.88 14.28 17.72
CA THR A 62 -42.25 15.53 17.29
C THR A 62 -40.93 15.68 18.04
N PRO A 63 -39.77 15.86 17.38
CA PRO A 63 -38.47 15.88 18.05
C PRO A 63 -38.31 17.14 18.91
N THR A 64 -38.39 16.98 20.23
CA THR A 64 -38.18 18.07 21.19
C THR A 64 -36.70 18.31 21.46
N THR A 65 -36.14 19.38 20.91
CA THR A 65 -34.74 19.78 21.14
C THR A 65 -34.52 20.22 22.60
N PRO A 66 -33.53 19.67 23.33
CA PRO A 66 -33.18 20.17 24.66
C PRO A 66 -32.43 21.51 24.58
N SER A 67 -33.08 22.60 24.99
CA SER A 67 -32.43 23.92 25.07
C SER A 67 -31.60 24.05 26.37
N GLY A 68 -30.35 23.59 26.33
CA GLY A 68 -29.41 23.63 27.45
C GLY A 68 -28.66 24.95 27.59
N SER A 69 -29.29 25.97 28.16
CA SER A 69 -28.64 27.27 28.41
C SER A 69 -27.62 27.20 29.57
N ALA A 70 -26.32 27.19 29.27
CA ALA A 70 -25.23 27.34 30.24
C ALA A 70 -24.67 28.77 30.28
N ALA A 71 -24.28 29.25 31.46
CA ALA A 71 -24.00 30.67 31.69
C ALA A 71 -22.60 31.11 31.23
N SER A 72 -22.50 32.36 30.74
CA SER A 72 -21.23 33.02 30.47
C SER A 72 -20.50 33.38 31.78
N ALA A 73 -19.24 32.99 31.91
CA ALA A 73 -18.34 33.41 32.98
C ALA A 73 -17.21 34.26 32.40
N SER A 74 -17.11 35.53 32.84
CA SER A 74 -16.13 36.48 32.30
C SER A 74 -14.86 36.53 33.15
N ALA A 75 -13.71 36.38 32.48
CA ALA A 75 -12.36 36.51 33.06
C ALA A 75 -11.47 37.36 32.12
N PRO A 76 -10.34 37.94 32.60
CA PRO A 76 -9.89 39.24 32.09
C PRO A 76 -9.19 39.22 30.73
N GLY A 77 -9.40 40.27 29.94
CA GLY A 77 -8.79 40.43 28.62
C GLY A 77 -7.28 40.68 28.67
N VAL A 78 -6.54 39.95 27.84
CA VAL A 78 -5.15 40.25 27.46
C VAL A 78 -5.16 40.90 26.09
N ASN A 79 -4.49 42.06 25.97
CA ASN A 79 -4.47 42.85 24.73
C ASN A 79 -3.27 42.44 23.86
N SER A 80 -3.52 41.63 22.82
CA SER A 80 -2.51 41.23 21.83
C SER A 80 -2.92 41.68 20.42
N SER A 81 -2.14 42.60 19.84
CA SER A 81 -2.40 43.16 18.52
C SER A 81 -2.10 42.15 17.40
N GLN A 82 -3.14 41.82 16.63
CA GLN A 82 -3.07 40.97 15.43
C GLN A 82 -2.14 41.56 14.35
N PRO A 83 -1.15 40.80 13.83
CA PRO A 83 -0.40 41.18 12.64
C PRO A 83 -1.26 40.98 11.38
N SER A 84 -1.41 42.04 10.57
CA SER A 84 -2.02 41.93 9.23
C SER A 84 -1.05 41.31 8.24
N ALA A 85 -1.56 40.52 7.28
CA ALA A 85 -0.75 39.93 6.22
C ALA A 85 -0.11 41.01 5.31
N PRO A 86 1.14 40.82 4.85
CA PRO A 86 1.77 41.72 3.90
C PRO A 86 1.19 41.54 2.49
N ALA A 87 0.54 42.58 1.97
CA ALA A 87 0.04 42.59 0.60
C ALA A 87 1.16 42.84 -0.44
N SER A 88 0.87 42.45 -1.69
CA SER A 88 1.63 42.63 -2.93
C SER A 88 2.65 43.79 -2.94
N THR A 89 3.90 43.47 -3.26
CA THR A 89 5.01 44.42 -3.45
C THR A 89 4.86 45.22 -4.75
N GLN A 90 4.10 46.32 -4.70
CA GLN A 90 4.12 47.32 -5.77
C GLN A 90 5.49 48.02 -5.88
N GLN A 91 5.91 48.23 -7.12
CA GLN A 91 7.14 48.93 -7.51
C GLN A 91 7.12 50.41 -7.04
N PRO A 92 8.08 50.86 -6.21
CA PRO A 92 8.16 52.26 -5.79
C PRO A 92 8.42 53.22 -6.96
N SER A 93 7.68 54.32 -7.01
CA SER A 93 7.89 55.41 -7.98
C SER A 93 9.04 56.33 -7.55
N GLU A 94 9.73 56.93 -8.53
CA GLU A 94 10.76 57.94 -8.23
C GLU A 94 10.15 59.22 -7.63
N ALA A 95 10.52 59.54 -6.39
CA ALA A 95 10.26 60.83 -5.76
C ALA A 95 11.60 61.52 -5.45
N GLY A 96 11.77 62.75 -5.92
CA GLY A 96 13.09 63.38 -6.04
C GLY A 96 13.77 63.75 -4.71
N ALA A 97 14.98 63.24 -4.49
CA ALA A 97 15.88 63.71 -3.44
C ALA A 97 16.68 64.94 -3.91
N THR A 98 16.73 65.99 -3.07
CA THR A 98 17.56 67.18 -3.34
C THR A 98 19.06 66.84 -3.28
N PRO A 99 19.90 67.44 -4.15
CA PRO A 99 21.30 67.06 -4.26
C PRO A 99 22.13 67.54 -3.04
N PRO A 100 22.91 66.64 -2.39
CA PRO A 100 23.84 67.06 -1.34
C PRO A 100 24.99 67.90 -1.91
N ALA A 101 25.58 68.74 -1.06
CA ALA A 101 26.58 69.72 -1.47
C ALA A 101 27.84 69.09 -2.10
N ARG A 102 28.28 69.63 -3.24
CA ARG A 102 29.44 69.15 -4.01
C ARG A 102 30.77 69.43 -3.29
N HIS A 103 31.19 68.55 -2.38
CA HIS A 103 32.59 68.51 -1.94
C HIS A 103 33.48 67.97 -3.07
N GLY A 104 34.22 68.86 -3.72
CA GLY A 104 35.02 68.58 -4.91
C GLY A 104 36.28 67.73 -4.67
N PHE A 105 36.10 66.44 -4.39
CA PHE A 105 37.21 65.48 -4.28
C PHE A 105 37.93 65.32 -5.64
N LYS A 106 39.11 65.94 -5.79
CA LYS A 106 39.95 65.85 -6.98
C LYS A 106 40.65 64.49 -7.09
N PHE A 107 39.89 63.45 -7.46
CA PHE A 107 40.46 62.15 -7.82
C PHE A 107 41.32 62.28 -9.08
N GLY A 108 42.64 62.10 -8.94
CA GLY A 108 43.55 62.02 -10.08
C GLY A 108 43.18 60.84 -10.99
N LYS A 109 43.21 61.04 -12.31
CA LYS A 109 42.63 60.13 -13.33
C LYS A 109 42.90 58.64 -13.12
N ARG A 110 44.11 58.27 -12.64
CA ARG A 110 44.48 56.87 -12.33
C ARG A 110 43.59 56.22 -11.26
N LYS A 111 43.18 56.95 -10.21
CA LYS A 111 42.27 56.42 -9.17
C LYS A 111 40.83 56.32 -9.64
N LEU A 112 40.39 57.22 -10.55
CA LEU A 112 39.06 57.11 -11.17
C LEU A 112 38.97 55.87 -12.07
N VAL A 113 39.98 55.63 -12.91
CA VAL A 113 40.07 54.42 -13.74
C VAL A 113 40.11 53.15 -12.87
N ALA A 114 40.87 53.14 -11.77
CA ALA A 114 40.90 52.01 -10.84
C ALA A 114 39.53 51.74 -10.18
N LEU A 115 38.78 52.80 -9.82
CA LEU A 115 37.44 52.67 -9.22
C LEU A 115 36.40 52.20 -10.24
N VAL A 116 36.44 52.71 -11.48
CA VAL A 116 35.56 52.23 -12.57
C VAL A 116 35.89 50.80 -12.97
N ALA A 117 37.17 50.44 -13.10
CA ALA A 117 37.58 49.07 -13.35
C ALA A 117 37.18 48.12 -12.21
N GLY A 118 37.34 48.56 -10.95
CA GLY A 118 36.86 47.82 -9.78
C GLY A 118 35.34 47.62 -9.78
N LEU A 119 34.57 48.65 -10.16
CA LEU A 119 33.10 48.55 -10.27
C LEU A 119 32.68 47.60 -11.41
N VAL A 120 33.37 47.64 -12.57
CA VAL A 120 33.11 46.73 -13.69
C VAL A 120 33.47 45.29 -13.33
N VAL A 121 34.62 45.05 -12.67
CA VAL A 121 35.00 43.72 -12.17
C VAL A 121 34.02 43.23 -11.10
N LEU A 122 33.52 44.10 -10.23
CA LEU A 122 32.54 43.74 -9.20
C LEU A 122 31.16 43.45 -9.82
N MET A 123 30.73 44.21 -10.84
CA MET A 123 29.50 43.90 -11.58
C MET A 123 29.63 42.60 -12.37
N MET A 124 30.74 42.37 -13.09
CA MET A 124 31.01 41.10 -13.79
C MET A 124 31.12 39.92 -12.82
N GLY A 125 31.72 40.13 -11.64
CA GLY A 125 31.78 39.15 -10.56
C GLY A 125 30.41 38.84 -9.98
N SER A 126 29.55 39.86 -9.78
CA SER A 126 28.17 39.66 -9.29
C SER A 126 27.26 39.02 -10.33
N SER A 127 27.41 39.33 -11.63
CA SER A 127 26.67 38.64 -12.69
C SER A 127 27.14 37.20 -12.88
N ALA A 128 28.44 36.92 -12.71
CA ALA A 128 28.94 35.56 -12.65
C ALA A 128 28.40 34.82 -11.41
N ALA A 129 28.42 35.43 -10.22
CA ALA A 129 27.88 34.83 -9.00
C ALA A 129 26.36 34.55 -9.10
N ALA A 130 25.58 35.46 -9.70
CA ALA A 130 24.17 35.23 -9.98
C ALA A 130 23.97 34.13 -11.05
N TYR A 131 24.79 34.09 -12.10
CA TYR A 131 24.72 33.04 -13.12
C TYR A 131 25.05 31.65 -12.55
N PHE A 132 26.17 31.52 -11.84
CA PHE A 132 26.60 30.25 -11.24
C PHE A 132 25.79 29.86 -9.99
N GLY A 133 25.20 30.82 -9.27
CA GLY A 133 24.38 30.57 -8.08
C GLY A 133 22.88 30.38 -8.35
N TYR A 134 22.33 30.91 -9.45
CA TYR A 134 20.91 30.83 -9.76
C TYR A 134 20.58 30.16 -11.10
N LEU A 135 21.33 30.44 -12.18
CA LEU A 135 21.04 29.86 -13.50
C LEU A 135 21.63 28.47 -13.68
N VAL A 136 22.90 28.25 -13.29
CA VAL A 136 23.55 26.94 -13.41
C VAL A 136 22.87 25.86 -12.56
N PRO A 137 22.51 26.07 -11.28
CA PRO A 137 21.83 25.04 -10.46
C PRO A 137 20.36 24.80 -10.86
N ASN A 138 19.81 25.61 -11.76
CA ASN A 138 18.43 25.49 -12.27
C ASN A 138 18.37 25.12 -13.76
N LYS A 139 19.46 24.60 -14.32
CA LYS A 139 19.44 23.87 -15.59
C LYS A 139 18.71 22.53 -15.45
N PRO A 140 17.99 22.03 -16.47
CA PRO A 140 17.24 20.78 -16.36
C PRO A 140 18.11 19.58 -16.00
N GLU A 141 19.34 19.53 -16.53
CA GLU A 141 20.28 18.43 -16.30
C GLU A 141 20.77 18.42 -14.84
N ASN A 142 21.05 19.60 -14.28
CA ASN A 142 21.48 19.75 -12.89
C ASN A 142 20.34 19.59 -11.88
N ILE A 143 19.10 19.89 -12.30
CA ILE A 143 17.89 19.59 -11.51
C ILE A 143 17.66 18.08 -11.44
N TRP A 144 17.88 17.35 -12.54
CA TRP A 144 17.81 15.88 -12.57
C TRP A 144 18.86 15.24 -11.67
N ALA A 145 20.15 15.56 -11.86
CA ALA A 145 21.24 14.99 -11.07
C ALA A 145 21.05 15.21 -9.55
N ALA A 146 20.72 16.45 -9.15
CA ALA A 146 20.46 16.76 -7.75
C ALA A 146 19.23 16.03 -7.18
N ALA A 147 18.22 15.73 -8.01
CA ALA A 147 17.05 14.97 -7.58
C ALA A 147 17.34 13.49 -7.39
N MET A 148 18.19 12.90 -8.23
CA MET A 148 18.66 11.53 -8.04
C MET A 148 19.43 11.41 -6.71
N GLU A 149 20.46 12.23 -6.52
CA GLU A 149 21.29 12.29 -5.30
C GLU A 149 20.44 12.48 -4.03
N ARG A 150 19.58 13.51 -3.98
CA ARG A 150 18.81 13.86 -2.78
C ARG A 150 17.66 12.90 -2.47
N THR A 151 17.13 12.20 -3.48
CA THR A 151 16.09 11.18 -3.24
C THR A 151 16.72 9.93 -2.62
N ALA A 152 17.90 9.51 -3.10
CA ALA A 152 18.67 8.46 -2.46
C ALA A 152 19.07 8.82 -1.03
N ASP A 153 19.67 10.00 -0.80
CA ASP A 153 20.05 10.47 0.55
C ASP A 153 18.85 10.53 1.51
N GLY A 154 17.65 10.85 1.00
CA GLY A 154 16.40 10.85 1.78
C GLY A 154 15.97 9.44 2.21
N ILE A 155 16.07 8.45 1.31
CA ILE A 155 15.74 7.04 1.61
C ILE A 155 16.81 6.42 2.51
N ASP A 156 18.09 6.68 2.26
CA ASP A 156 19.21 6.28 3.14
C ASP A 156 18.96 6.75 4.59
N ALA A 157 18.58 8.02 4.75
CA ALA A 157 18.29 8.60 6.06
C ALA A 157 17.04 7.99 6.72
N MET A 158 16.00 7.66 5.95
CA MET A 158 14.80 6.99 6.45
C MET A 158 15.08 5.58 6.97
N VAL A 159 15.85 4.79 6.21
CA VAL A 159 16.26 3.43 6.59
C VAL A 159 17.12 3.49 7.85
N ALA A 160 18.07 4.43 7.92
CA ALA A 160 18.92 4.64 9.09
C ALA A 160 18.18 5.17 10.34
N ASP A 161 17.13 5.99 10.18
CA ASP A 161 16.28 6.43 11.28
C ASP A 161 15.37 5.30 11.80
N SER A 162 14.79 4.51 10.89
CA SER A 162 13.90 3.39 11.22
C SER A 162 14.56 2.30 12.07
N ARG A 163 15.89 2.09 11.91
CA ARG A 163 16.63 1.10 12.71
C ARG A 163 16.84 1.49 14.18
N GLN A 164 16.75 2.78 14.52
CA GLN A 164 17.18 3.26 15.85
C GLN A 164 16.25 2.86 17.00
N ASP A 165 15.01 2.46 16.68
CA ASP A 165 13.96 2.10 17.63
C ASP A 165 13.41 0.69 17.36
N ILE A 166 14.16 -0.14 16.62
CA ILE A 166 13.71 -1.43 16.07
C ILE A 166 13.35 -2.48 17.15
N ASP A 167 13.99 -2.37 18.33
CA ASP A 167 13.74 -3.22 19.50
C ASP A 167 12.70 -2.62 20.48
N LYS A 168 12.06 -1.50 20.14
CA LYS A 168 11.04 -0.87 20.99
C LYS A 168 9.64 -1.44 20.71
N PRO A 169 8.79 -1.62 21.74
CA PRO A 169 7.40 -1.96 21.54
C PRO A 169 6.69 -0.95 20.62
N MET A 170 5.82 -1.44 19.76
CA MET A 170 5.13 -0.67 18.72
C MET A 170 3.62 -0.65 18.96
N GLU A 171 3.00 0.48 18.70
CA GLU A 171 1.56 0.65 18.58
C GLU A 171 1.22 0.95 17.13
N LEU A 172 0.60 -0.02 16.47
CA LEU A 172 -0.17 0.17 15.26
C LEU A 172 -1.61 0.53 15.64
N SER A 173 -2.22 1.43 14.89
CA SER A 173 -3.64 1.76 14.99
C SER A 173 -4.18 2.08 13.60
N GLY A 174 -5.49 2.09 13.44
CA GLY A 174 -6.09 2.42 12.16
C GLY A 174 -7.60 2.43 12.17
N LYS A 175 -8.15 2.74 11.00
CA LYS A 175 -9.58 2.69 10.72
C LYS A 175 -9.82 2.23 9.29
N PHE A 176 -10.92 1.56 9.04
CA PHE A 176 -11.37 1.21 7.69
C PHE A 176 -12.82 1.62 7.47
N ARG A 177 -13.19 1.72 6.19
CA ARG A 177 -14.56 1.82 5.71
C ARG A 177 -14.66 1.09 4.38
N VAL A 178 -15.65 0.22 4.24
CA VAL A 178 -16.10 -0.31 2.95
C VAL A 178 -17.54 0.13 2.74
N SER A 179 -17.86 0.61 1.55
CA SER A 179 -19.24 0.86 1.12
C SER A 179 -19.45 0.30 -0.28
N ALA A 180 -20.63 -0.28 -0.52
CA ALA A 180 -21.07 -0.77 -1.83
C ALA A 180 -22.50 -0.27 -2.09
N GLY A 181 -22.76 0.23 -3.30
CA GLY A 181 -24.08 0.72 -3.73
C GLY A 181 -24.31 2.22 -3.49
N GLU A 182 -25.15 2.82 -4.34
CA GLU A 182 -25.43 4.27 -4.29
C GLU A 182 -26.39 4.67 -3.16
N GLY A 183 -25.95 5.63 -2.33
CA GLY A 183 -26.81 6.38 -1.40
C GLY A 183 -27.19 5.64 -0.12
N ASP A 184 -28.28 6.09 0.52
CA ASP A 184 -28.71 5.66 1.87
C ASP A 184 -29.14 4.18 1.98
N GLY A 185 -29.14 3.43 0.88
CA GLY A 185 -29.48 2.01 0.82
C GLY A 185 -28.29 1.05 0.64
N GLY A 186 -27.09 1.57 0.40
CA GLY A 186 -25.89 0.75 0.17
C GLY A 186 -25.41 0.02 1.43
N LEU A 187 -24.74 -1.12 1.24
CA LEU A 187 -24.08 -1.84 2.34
C LEU A 187 -22.84 -1.06 2.77
N ALA A 188 -22.77 -0.65 4.03
CA ALA A 188 -21.59 -0.03 4.61
C ALA A 188 -21.11 -0.79 5.86
N THR A 189 -19.80 -0.95 5.98
CA THR A 189 -19.08 -1.39 7.19
C THR A 189 -17.95 -0.41 7.44
N ASP A 190 -17.74 -0.04 8.70
CA ASP A 190 -16.65 0.82 9.15
C ASP A 190 -16.11 0.31 10.47
N GLY A 191 -14.84 0.57 10.75
CA GLY A 191 -14.25 0.11 11.99
C GLY A 191 -12.95 0.79 12.33
N THR A 192 -12.50 0.55 13.57
CA THR A 192 -11.21 0.99 14.11
C THR A 192 -10.48 -0.19 14.72
N TYR A 193 -9.15 -0.13 14.75
CA TYR A 193 -8.34 -1.14 15.42
C TYR A 193 -7.07 -0.52 16.02
N SER A 194 -6.50 -1.21 17.00
CA SER A 194 -5.15 -0.95 17.48
C SER A 194 -4.48 -2.23 17.96
N VAL A 195 -3.24 -2.45 17.50
CA VAL A 195 -2.36 -3.54 17.92
C VAL A 195 -1.15 -2.91 18.63
N ARG A 196 -0.91 -3.31 19.88
CA ARG A 196 0.26 -2.93 20.67
C ARG A 196 1.07 -4.19 20.94
N SER A 197 2.36 -4.19 20.63
CA SER A 197 3.21 -5.39 20.72
C SER A 197 4.64 -5.03 21.10
N ASP A 198 5.30 -5.88 21.89
CA ASP A 198 6.76 -5.85 22.12
C ASP A 198 7.52 -6.91 21.28
N GLY A 199 6.81 -7.75 20.55
CA GLY A 199 7.35 -8.86 19.76
C GLY A 199 7.11 -10.24 20.40
N GLU A 200 6.98 -10.31 21.72
CA GLU A 200 6.74 -11.55 22.49
C GLU A 200 5.28 -11.62 22.99
N SER A 201 4.72 -10.47 23.36
CA SER A 201 3.35 -10.26 23.82
C SER A 201 2.66 -9.15 23.04
N ALA A 202 1.34 -9.24 22.89
CA ALA A 202 0.54 -8.24 22.17
C ALA A 202 -0.86 -8.03 22.76
N VAL A 203 -1.42 -6.83 22.55
CA VAL A 203 -2.86 -6.53 22.70
C VAL A 203 -3.37 -6.00 21.38
N MET A 204 -4.30 -6.73 20.76
CA MET A 204 -5.10 -6.23 19.65
C MET A 204 -6.50 -5.89 20.13
N THR A 205 -6.99 -4.73 19.71
CA THR A 205 -8.38 -4.30 19.82
C THR A 205 -8.90 -4.04 18.42
N ALA A 206 -10.13 -4.43 18.14
CA ALA A 206 -10.86 -3.98 16.97
C ALA A 206 -12.33 -3.71 17.33
N ASP A 207 -12.94 -2.82 16.58
CA ASP A 207 -14.33 -2.38 16.75
C ASP A 207 -14.87 -2.09 15.36
N PHE A 208 -15.93 -2.77 14.94
CA PHE A 208 -16.44 -2.67 13.57
C PHE A 208 -17.96 -2.82 13.48
N SER A 209 -18.56 -2.11 12.52
CA SER A 209 -19.98 -2.18 12.19
C SER A 209 -20.26 -3.29 11.17
N VAL A 210 -21.36 -4.02 11.36
CA VAL A 210 -21.90 -5.01 10.42
C VAL A 210 -23.40 -4.71 10.28
N ILE A 211 -23.80 -4.11 9.16
CA ILE A 211 -25.16 -3.67 8.89
C ILE A 211 -25.64 -2.65 9.95
N THR A 212 -26.41 -3.08 10.96
CA THR A 212 -26.88 -2.24 12.09
C THR A 212 -26.14 -2.50 13.40
N SER A 213 -25.33 -3.55 13.47
CA SER A 213 -24.74 -4.10 14.69
C SER A 213 -23.27 -3.68 14.81
N ARG A 214 -22.72 -3.63 16.03
CA ARG A 214 -21.32 -3.22 16.25
C ARG A 214 -20.61 -4.22 17.14
N ILE A 215 -19.53 -4.80 16.63
CA ILE A 215 -18.76 -5.87 17.28
C ILE A 215 -17.44 -5.32 17.78
N ASN A 216 -17.15 -5.51 19.07
CA ASN A 216 -15.89 -5.13 19.69
C ASN A 216 -15.07 -6.38 20.06
N THR A 217 -13.88 -6.55 19.49
CA THR A 217 -12.99 -7.66 19.82
C THR A 217 -11.73 -7.20 20.56
N GLU A 218 -11.26 -8.04 21.48
CA GLU A 218 -9.99 -7.87 22.17
C GLU A 218 -9.24 -9.20 22.16
N VAL A 219 -8.05 -9.22 21.55
CA VAL A 219 -7.11 -10.34 21.59
C VAL A 219 -5.91 -9.93 22.44
N ARG A 220 -5.44 -10.83 23.30
CA ARG A 220 -4.16 -10.69 24.00
C ARG A 220 -3.31 -11.91 23.71
N LEU A 221 -2.10 -11.69 23.19
CA LEU A 221 -1.03 -12.67 23.16
C LEU A 221 -0.16 -12.40 24.38
N VAL A 222 0.09 -13.41 25.20
CA VAL A 222 0.96 -13.29 26.38
C VAL A 222 2.05 -14.33 26.30
N ASP A 223 3.31 -13.88 26.40
CA ASP A 223 4.49 -14.73 26.44
C ASP A 223 4.32 -15.94 27.39
N SER A 224 4.88 -17.06 26.96
CA SER A 224 4.93 -18.32 27.68
C SER A 224 6.38 -18.79 27.79
N PRO A 225 7.08 -18.56 28.92
CA PRO A 225 8.49 -18.94 29.12
C PRO A 225 8.82 -20.45 29.07
N SER A 226 7.91 -21.27 28.53
CA SER A 226 7.99 -22.72 28.37
C SER A 226 7.53 -23.25 27.00
N SER A 227 7.15 -22.40 26.05
CA SER A 227 6.81 -22.77 24.67
C SER A 227 7.20 -21.65 23.70
N ASP A 228 7.40 -21.98 22.43
CA ASP A 228 7.62 -20.99 21.36
C ASP A 228 6.30 -20.29 20.94
N TYR A 229 5.16 -20.68 21.53
CA TYR A 229 3.84 -20.09 21.29
C TYR A 229 3.30 -19.36 22.54
N PRO A 230 2.67 -18.17 22.38
CA PRO A 230 2.05 -17.45 23.49
C PRO A 230 0.72 -18.07 23.93
N ASP A 231 0.31 -17.78 25.17
CA ASP A 231 -1.09 -17.97 25.57
C ASP A 231 -1.97 -16.93 24.86
N VAL A 232 -3.02 -17.40 24.19
CA VAL A 232 -3.98 -16.53 23.51
C VAL A 232 -5.21 -16.33 24.39
N TYR A 233 -5.62 -15.08 24.55
CA TYR A 233 -6.89 -14.69 25.15
C TYR A 233 -7.71 -13.90 24.14
N PHE A 234 -8.99 -14.24 24.00
CA PHE A 234 -9.93 -13.58 23.09
C PHE A 234 -11.20 -13.20 23.83
N LYS A 235 -11.81 -12.08 23.45
CA LYS A 235 -13.13 -11.64 23.90
C LYS A 235 -13.82 -10.92 22.73
N ALA A 236 -15.12 -11.15 22.59
CA ALA A 236 -15.96 -10.39 21.66
C ALA A 236 -17.22 -9.88 22.38
N GLY A 237 -17.50 -8.58 22.23
CA GLY A 237 -18.73 -7.92 22.66
C GLY A 237 -19.57 -7.48 21.46
N GLY A 238 -20.85 -7.22 21.70
CA GLY A 238 -21.86 -6.94 20.66
C GLY A 238 -22.44 -8.18 19.98
N LEU A 239 -22.11 -9.39 20.45
CA LEU A 239 -22.56 -10.64 19.82
C LEU A 239 -24.09 -10.81 19.84
N ASP A 240 -24.77 -10.29 20.87
CA ASP A 240 -26.23 -10.31 20.96
C ASP A 240 -26.91 -9.56 19.80
N ASP A 241 -26.27 -8.52 19.26
CA ASP A 241 -26.80 -7.74 18.12
C ASP A 241 -26.68 -8.51 16.78
N LEU A 242 -26.05 -9.69 16.75
CA LEU A 242 -26.00 -10.56 15.58
C LEU A 242 -27.16 -11.55 15.51
N ALA A 243 -27.80 -11.88 16.64
CA ALA A 243 -28.92 -12.84 16.67
C ALA A 243 -30.06 -12.48 15.69
N PRO A 244 -30.48 -11.21 15.51
CA PRO A 244 -31.50 -10.84 14.52
C PRO A 244 -31.06 -10.99 13.06
N LEU A 245 -29.77 -11.19 12.79
CA LEU A 245 -29.20 -11.36 11.44
C LEU A 245 -29.02 -12.83 11.05
N LEU A 246 -29.09 -13.75 12.02
CA LEU A 246 -28.97 -15.19 11.78
C LEU A 246 -30.27 -15.78 11.21
N PRO A 247 -30.20 -16.75 10.28
CA PRO A 247 -31.38 -17.43 9.79
C PRO A 247 -31.98 -18.32 10.89
N ALA A 248 -33.23 -18.05 11.27
CA ALA A 248 -33.95 -18.80 12.29
C ALA A 248 -34.41 -20.18 11.79
N THR A 249 -33.47 -21.10 11.56
CA THR A 249 -33.73 -22.52 11.29
C THR A 249 -33.86 -23.31 12.61
N PRO A 250 -34.51 -24.48 12.61
CA PRO A 250 -34.55 -25.35 13.80
C PRO A 250 -33.16 -25.74 14.30
N ASP A 251 -32.20 -25.91 13.39
CA ASP A 251 -30.81 -26.33 13.71
C ASP A 251 -30.00 -25.23 14.41
N MET A 252 -30.46 -23.97 14.33
CA MET A 252 -29.90 -22.81 15.04
C MET A 252 -30.58 -22.56 16.40
N ALA A 253 -31.49 -23.43 16.85
CA ALA A 253 -32.19 -23.26 18.12
C ALA A 253 -31.22 -23.28 19.31
N GLY A 254 -31.10 -22.13 19.98
CA GLY A 254 -30.20 -21.93 21.12
C GLY A 254 -28.92 -21.16 20.80
N VAL A 255 -28.64 -20.83 19.53
CA VAL A 255 -27.47 -19.99 19.15
C VAL A 255 -27.54 -18.62 19.81
N ASP A 256 -28.72 -18.00 19.95
CA ASP A 256 -28.92 -16.75 20.71
C ASP A 256 -28.39 -16.86 22.15
N SER A 257 -28.63 -17.99 22.82
CA SER A 257 -28.15 -18.24 24.18
C SER A 257 -26.66 -18.54 24.25
N LEU A 258 -26.06 -19.01 23.14
CA LEU A 258 -24.64 -19.26 23.01
C LEU A 258 -23.87 -17.95 22.76
N LEU A 259 -24.39 -17.09 21.88
CA LEU A 259 -23.90 -15.73 21.66
C LEU A 259 -23.92 -14.93 22.99
N GLY A 260 -25.04 -14.95 23.70
CA GLY A 260 -25.19 -14.28 25.00
C GLY A 260 -24.36 -14.88 26.14
N GLU A 261 -23.91 -16.14 26.04
CA GLU A 261 -22.91 -16.68 26.98
C GLU A 261 -21.47 -16.27 26.65
N PHE A 262 -21.15 -15.95 25.39
CA PHE A 262 -19.80 -15.49 25.00
C PHE A 262 -19.66 -13.97 24.90
N ASN A 263 -20.76 -13.23 24.90
CA ASN A 263 -20.76 -11.77 24.85
C ASN A 263 -19.95 -11.17 26.02
N ASP A 264 -18.92 -10.38 25.66
CA ASP A 264 -17.90 -9.81 26.55
C ASP A 264 -17.17 -10.80 27.50
N GLN A 265 -17.23 -12.11 27.24
CA GLN A 265 -16.47 -13.10 28.03
C GLN A 265 -15.06 -13.31 27.50
N TRP A 266 -14.11 -13.45 28.42
CA TRP A 266 -12.76 -13.89 28.09
C TRP A 266 -12.69 -15.40 27.85
N ILE A 267 -12.02 -15.76 26.77
CA ILE A 267 -11.76 -17.11 26.29
C ILE A 267 -10.25 -17.30 26.21
N ASN A 268 -9.71 -18.38 26.78
CA ASN A 268 -8.29 -18.72 26.73
C ASN A 268 -8.04 -19.96 25.87
N ILE A 269 -7.06 -19.85 24.99
CA ILE A 269 -6.38 -20.97 24.32
C ILE A 269 -4.96 -21.00 24.89
N ASP A 270 -4.69 -22.02 25.71
CA ASP A 270 -3.37 -22.29 26.28
C ASP A 270 -2.39 -22.71 25.18
N HIS A 271 -1.15 -22.24 25.26
CA HIS A 271 -0.08 -22.56 24.29
C HIS A 271 0.05 -24.06 24.00
N SER A 272 -0.15 -24.93 25.00
CA SER A 272 -0.06 -26.39 24.81
C SER A 272 -1.14 -26.95 23.88
N LEU A 273 -2.27 -26.27 23.68
CA LEU A 273 -3.26 -26.65 22.65
C LEU A 273 -2.77 -26.27 21.25
N ILE A 274 -2.08 -25.13 21.12
CA ILE A 274 -1.49 -24.65 19.86
C ILE A 274 -0.35 -25.57 19.44
N ASP A 275 0.57 -25.89 20.37
CA ASP A 275 1.60 -26.93 20.22
C ASP A 275 0.99 -28.24 19.71
N ASN A 276 -0.06 -28.76 20.36
CA ASN A 276 -0.68 -30.02 19.96
C ASN A 276 -1.34 -29.95 18.57
N VAL A 277 -2.00 -28.86 18.21
CA VAL A 277 -2.66 -28.72 16.90
C VAL A 277 -1.62 -28.61 15.76
N ILE A 278 -0.57 -27.81 15.93
CA ILE A 278 0.46 -27.62 14.90
C ILE A 278 1.32 -28.89 14.73
N VAL A 279 1.62 -29.60 15.83
CA VAL A 279 2.33 -30.90 15.76
C VAL A 279 1.44 -32.00 15.14
N GLN A 280 0.12 -31.98 15.36
CA GLN A 280 -0.81 -32.97 14.80
C GLN A 280 -1.21 -32.71 13.34
N SER A 281 -1.21 -31.45 12.87
CA SER A 281 -1.49 -31.11 11.46
C SER A 281 -0.40 -31.55 10.49
N GLY A 282 0.75 -32.02 11.01
CA GLY A 282 1.94 -32.29 10.20
C GLY A 282 2.74 -31.04 9.85
N GLY A 283 2.40 -29.87 10.42
CA GLY A 283 3.08 -28.59 10.25
C GLY A 283 4.47 -28.55 10.92
N GLY A 284 5.36 -29.45 10.50
CA GLY A 284 6.73 -29.53 11.01
C GLY A 284 7.56 -28.33 10.60
N THR A 285 7.77 -27.38 11.52
CA THR A 285 8.69 -26.23 11.41
C THR A 285 8.43 -25.20 10.30
N GLU A 286 7.52 -25.45 9.36
CA GLU A 286 7.11 -24.49 8.31
C GLU A 286 5.88 -23.65 8.72
N ALA A 287 5.73 -23.38 10.03
CA ALA A 287 4.71 -22.49 10.56
C ALA A 287 5.03 -21.02 10.20
N GLY A 288 4.73 -20.64 8.95
CA GLY A 288 4.74 -19.27 8.44
C GLY A 288 6.05 -18.51 8.70
N GLN A 289 7.05 -18.67 7.82
CA GLN A 289 8.32 -17.93 7.92
C GLN A 289 8.06 -16.42 8.09
N SER A 290 8.31 -15.90 9.28
CA SER A 290 8.22 -14.47 9.59
C SER A 290 9.60 -13.84 9.54
N LEU A 291 9.67 -12.61 9.00
CA LEU A 291 10.89 -11.81 9.07
C LEU A 291 10.96 -11.10 10.42
N GLY A 292 12.06 -11.28 11.15
CA GLY A 292 12.39 -10.39 12.26
C GLY A 292 12.60 -8.96 11.74
N ALA A 293 12.37 -7.94 12.57
CA ALA A 293 12.45 -6.55 12.12
C ALA A 293 13.84 -6.18 11.54
N GLU A 294 14.93 -6.64 12.16
CA GLU A 294 16.30 -6.48 11.64
C GLU A 294 16.52 -7.23 10.31
N GLU A 295 15.76 -8.29 10.02
CA GLU A 295 15.79 -8.97 8.72
C GLU A 295 15.07 -8.14 7.64
N VAL A 296 13.92 -7.53 7.97
CA VAL A 296 13.25 -6.54 7.09
C VAL A 296 14.16 -5.34 6.81
N TYR A 297 14.92 -4.89 7.82
CA TYR A 297 15.92 -3.83 7.66
C TYR A 297 17.01 -4.25 6.65
N GLN A 298 17.61 -5.44 6.79
CA GLN A 298 18.66 -5.93 5.88
C GLN A 298 18.18 -6.05 4.43
N ILE A 299 16.92 -6.48 4.23
CA ILE A 299 16.28 -6.53 2.92
C ILE A 299 16.08 -5.11 2.36
N SER A 300 15.64 -4.16 3.18
CA SER A 300 15.45 -2.76 2.79
C SER A 300 16.77 -2.07 2.43
N GLU A 301 17.84 -2.32 3.20
CA GLU A 301 19.19 -1.82 2.94
C GLU A 301 19.76 -2.40 1.64
N ALA A 302 19.56 -3.70 1.38
CA ALA A 302 19.93 -4.35 0.12
C ALA A 302 19.23 -3.73 -1.09
N ILE A 303 17.89 -3.65 -1.09
CA ILE A 303 17.10 -3.06 -2.18
C ILE A 303 17.53 -1.61 -2.43
N ASN A 304 17.64 -0.80 -1.36
CA ASN A 304 18.04 0.60 -1.48
C ASN A 304 19.46 0.76 -2.04
N SER A 305 20.41 -0.10 -1.66
CA SER A 305 21.78 -0.05 -2.19
C SER A 305 21.84 -0.21 -3.72
N VAL A 306 20.99 -1.09 -4.29
CA VAL A 306 20.88 -1.28 -5.74
C VAL A 306 20.10 -0.13 -6.40
N ASN A 307 19.03 0.35 -5.76
CA ASN A 307 18.29 1.51 -6.24
C ASN A 307 19.17 2.75 -6.35
N ARG A 308 20.07 2.97 -5.38
CA ARG A 308 21.06 4.06 -5.38
C ARG A 308 22.09 3.93 -6.50
N GLU A 309 22.41 2.72 -6.96
CA GLU A 309 23.35 2.51 -8.06
C GLU A 309 22.71 2.63 -9.46
N TYR A 310 21.42 2.33 -9.60
CA TYR A 310 20.76 2.16 -10.92
C TYR A 310 19.53 3.04 -11.17
N LEU A 311 18.69 3.30 -10.15
CA LEU A 311 17.47 4.12 -10.28
C LEU A 311 17.77 5.59 -9.97
N PHE A 312 18.44 5.84 -8.85
CA PHE A 312 18.73 7.17 -8.31
C PHE A 312 20.15 7.63 -8.65
N THR A 313 20.48 7.60 -9.95
CA THR A 313 21.80 8.02 -10.47
C THR A 313 21.66 8.81 -11.78
N ASP A 314 22.63 9.69 -12.06
CA ASP A 314 22.82 10.33 -13.38
C ASP A 314 23.98 9.71 -14.20
N ASP A 315 24.65 8.68 -13.67
CA ASP A 315 25.68 7.90 -14.37
C ASP A 315 25.08 7.18 -15.59
N ALA A 316 25.35 7.67 -16.80
CA ALA A 316 24.82 7.12 -18.04
C ALA A 316 25.21 5.65 -18.32
N GLU A 317 26.25 5.10 -17.65
CA GLU A 317 26.62 3.69 -17.77
C GLU A 317 25.76 2.76 -16.89
N LYS A 318 25.02 3.32 -15.91
CA LYS A 318 24.21 2.59 -14.92
C LYS A 318 22.73 2.99 -14.87
N ALA A 319 22.42 4.26 -15.06
CA ALA A 319 21.05 4.81 -14.98
C ALA A 319 20.07 4.01 -15.84
N VAL A 320 18.99 3.50 -15.25
CA VAL A 320 17.93 2.81 -16.01
C VAL A 320 17.12 3.81 -16.83
N PHE A 321 16.94 5.03 -16.34
CA PHE A 321 16.21 6.11 -17.02
C PHE A 321 17.17 7.07 -17.73
N LYS A 322 16.78 7.53 -18.92
CA LYS A 322 17.42 8.62 -19.66
C LYS A 322 16.39 9.68 -19.97
N ILE A 323 16.74 10.96 -19.82
CA ILE A 323 15.89 12.07 -20.28
C ILE A 323 15.83 12.03 -21.81
N ALA A 324 14.65 11.79 -22.37
CA ALA A 324 14.41 11.93 -23.80
C ALA A 324 14.01 13.36 -24.17
N LYS A 325 13.30 14.07 -23.28
CA LYS A 325 12.86 15.45 -23.49
C LYS A 325 12.69 16.20 -22.18
N ASN A 326 13.33 17.36 -22.08
CA ASN A 326 13.00 18.39 -21.09
C ASN A 326 11.70 19.06 -21.54
N VAL A 327 10.59 18.90 -20.80
CA VAL A 327 9.29 19.44 -21.24
C VAL A 327 9.13 20.89 -20.77
N GLY A 328 9.36 21.17 -19.49
CA GLY A 328 9.26 22.54 -18.97
C GLY A 328 9.13 22.63 -17.46
N ARG A 329 8.59 23.76 -17.00
CA ARG A 329 8.17 23.97 -15.61
C ARG A 329 6.66 24.12 -15.55
N GLU A 330 6.05 23.51 -14.55
CA GLU A 330 4.61 23.59 -14.31
C GLU A 330 4.32 23.73 -12.81
N GLU A 331 3.03 23.79 -12.47
CA GLU A 331 2.53 23.68 -11.10
C GLU A 331 1.72 22.38 -10.99
N ARG A 332 2.07 21.54 -10.02
CA ARG A 332 1.43 20.24 -9.76
C ARG A 332 1.28 20.07 -8.25
N ASP A 333 0.11 19.65 -7.79
CA ASP A 333 -0.19 19.44 -6.36
C ASP A 333 0.10 20.67 -5.45
N GLY A 334 -0.01 21.89 -6.02
CA GLY A 334 0.33 23.16 -5.37
C GLY A 334 1.84 23.46 -5.28
N ARG A 335 2.68 22.71 -6.00
CA ARG A 335 4.15 22.78 -6.00
C ARG A 335 4.67 23.15 -7.38
N SER A 336 5.76 23.93 -7.44
CA SER A 336 6.42 24.19 -8.72
C SER A 336 7.39 23.05 -9.05
N VAL A 337 7.17 22.37 -10.17
CA VAL A 337 7.95 21.20 -10.60
C VAL A 337 8.61 21.44 -11.95
N TYR A 338 9.66 20.66 -12.25
CA TYR A 338 10.20 20.49 -13.60
C TYR A 338 9.72 19.15 -14.17
N HIS A 339 9.19 19.17 -15.38
CA HIS A 339 8.64 18.02 -16.08
C HIS A 339 9.60 17.53 -17.18
N TYR A 340 9.87 16.22 -17.16
CA TYR A 340 10.71 15.48 -18.09
C TYR A 340 9.91 14.33 -18.69
N GLN A 341 10.23 13.95 -19.93
CA GLN A 341 9.86 12.65 -20.49
C GLN A 341 11.11 11.78 -20.55
N VAL A 342 11.00 10.58 -19.98
CA VAL A 342 12.11 9.62 -19.87
C VAL A 342 11.89 8.38 -20.74
N VAL A 343 12.98 7.71 -21.08
CA VAL A 343 13.01 6.40 -21.74
C VAL A 343 13.87 5.45 -20.93
N MET A 344 13.58 4.14 -21.02
CA MET A 344 14.43 3.13 -20.39
C MET A 344 15.65 2.78 -21.24
N ASN A 345 16.77 2.52 -20.59
CA ASN A 345 17.93 1.83 -21.15
C ASN A 345 17.81 0.34 -20.84
N LYS A 346 17.44 -0.47 -21.83
CA LYS A 346 17.20 -1.93 -21.68
C LYS A 346 18.37 -2.65 -21.03
N GLN A 347 19.60 -2.31 -21.43
CA GLN A 347 20.80 -2.94 -20.89
C GLN A 347 20.98 -2.62 -19.41
N ASN A 348 20.61 -1.41 -18.97
CA ASN A 348 20.70 -1.01 -17.57
C ASN A 348 19.53 -1.52 -16.74
N VAL A 349 18.31 -1.59 -17.29
CA VAL A 349 17.17 -2.27 -16.65
C VAL A 349 17.49 -3.74 -16.38
N LYS A 350 18.09 -4.44 -17.36
CA LYS A 350 18.55 -5.83 -17.17
C LYS A 350 19.61 -5.93 -16.08
N LYS A 351 20.71 -5.15 -16.13
CA LYS A 351 21.72 -5.09 -15.06
C LYS A 351 21.11 -4.85 -13.67
N TYR A 352 20.16 -3.91 -13.58
CA TYR A 352 19.46 -3.58 -12.34
C TYR A 352 18.71 -4.79 -11.77
N LEU A 353 17.95 -5.52 -12.61
CA LEU A 353 17.26 -6.75 -12.19
C LEU A 353 18.24 -7.85 -11.77
N GLU A 354 19.38 -8.00 -12.47
CA GLU A 354 20.40 -8.97 -12.07
C GLU A 354 21.02 -8.61 -10.71
N ALA A 355 21.37 -7.34 -10.52
CA ALA A 355 21.98 -6.83 -9.30
C ALA A 355 21.01 -6.84 -8.11
N LEU A 356 19.72 -6.53 -8.33
CA LEU A 356 18.68 -6.60 -7.31
C LEU A 356 18.47 -8.04 -6.83
N GLY A 357 18.41 -9.00 -7.78
CA GLY A 357 18.33 -10.41 -7.45
C GLY A 357 19.56 -10.91 -6.69
N GLU A 358 20.76 -10.63 -7.19
CA GLU A 358 22.03 -10.92 -6.50
C GLU A 358 22.05 -10.35 -5.07
N LYS A 359 21.57 -9.12 -4.87
CA LYS A 359 21.57 -8.48 -3.56
C LYS A 359 20.52 -9.06 -2.62
N LEU A 360 19.34 -9.42 -3.11
CA LEU A 360 18.31 -10.10 -2.31
C LEU A 360 18.74 -11.52 -1.91
N ASP A 361 19.48 -12.22 -2.77
CA ASP A 361 20.06 -13.54 -2.48
C ASP A 361 21.14 -13.52 -1.37
N GLU A 362 21.67 -12.35 -1.00
CA GLU A 362 22.54 -12.15 0.17
C GLU A 362 21.78 -11.90 1.49
N THR A 363 20.45 -11.77 1.46
CA THR A 363 19.61 -11.37 2.61
C THR A 363 18.71 -12.50 3.15
N PRO A 364 18.12 -12.32 4.35
CA PRO A 364 17.07 -13.22 4.86
C PRO A 364 15.84 -13.38 3.97
N ALA A 365 15.59 -12.51 2.98
CA ALA A 365 14.50 -12.72 2.01
C ALA A 365 14.64 -14.07 1.28
N LYS A 366 15.86 -14.60 1.15
CA LYS A 366 16.13 -15.87 0.46
C LYS A 366 15.40 -17.06 1.09
N LYS A 367 14.98 -16.98 2.36
CA LYS A 367 14.18 -18.03 3.01
C LYS A 367 12.82 -18.26 2.32
N PHE A 368 12.23 -17.21 1.73
CA PHE A 368 10.95 -17.25 0.98
C PHE A 368 11.07 -17.80 -0.45
N LEU A 369 12.12 -18.59 -0.71
CA LEU A 369 12.32 -19.31 -1.96
C LEU A 369 12.38 -20.80 -1.61
N ASP A 370 11.28 -21.50 -1.87
CA ASP A 370 11.12 -22.94 -1.58
C ASP A 370 12.26 -23.78 -2.18
N ASP A 371 12.79 -23.32 -3.32
CA ASP A 371 14.16 -23.55 -3.74
C ASP A 371 14.63 -22.41 -4.69
N GLY A 372 15.96 -22.24 -4.86
CA GLY A 372 16.54 -21.39 -5.93
C GLY A 372 17.10 -20.02 -5.52
N SER A 373 16.83 -18.99 -6.33
CA SER A 373 17.40 -17.64 -6.19
C SER A 373 16.49 -16.52 -6.71
N PHE A 374 16.57 -15.31 -6.12
CA PHE A 374 15.87 -14.13 -6.64
C PHE A 374 16.45 -13.69 -7.97
N LYS A 375 17.77 -13.82 -8.14
CA LYS A 375 18.45 -13.59 -9.40
C LYS A 375 17.85 -14.37 -10.55
N ASP A 376 17.53 -15.65 -10.35
CA ASP A 376 16.95 -16.49 -11.40
C ASP A 376 15.47 -16.15 -11.64
N LYS A 377 14.68 -15.85 -10.60
CA LYS A 377 13.29 -15.36 -10.74
C LYS A 377 13.20 -14.00 -11.44
N LEU A 378 14.12 -13.07 -11.18
CA LEU A 378 14.17 -11.75 -11.84
C LEU A 378 14.84 -11.77 -13.23
N LYS A 379 15.48 -12.90 -13.60
CA LYS A 379 15.96 -13.21 -14.95
C LYS A 379 14.95 -14.03 -15.76
N ASP A 380 13.68 -14.03 -15.37
CA ASP A 380 12.61 -14.65 -16.13
C ASP A 380 12.68 -14.25 -17.62
N GLN A 381 12.47 -15.23 -18.49
CA GLN A 381 12.65 -15.03 -19.92
C GLN A 381 11.60 -14.07 -20.46
N ASP A 382 10.32 -14.17 -20.07
CA ASP A 382 9.26 -13.34 -20.62
C ASP A 382 9.42 -11.87 -20.18
N LEU A 383 9.87 -11.62 -18.94
CA LEU A 383 10.28 -10.29 -18.50
C LEU A 383 11.46 -9.73 -19.31
N PHE A 384 12.51 -10.52 -19.54
CA PHE A 384 13.68 -10.09 -20.33
C PHE A 384 13.35 -9.89 -21.81
N ASP A 385 12.42 -10.67 -22.35
CA ASP A 385 11.88 -10.54 -23.71
C ASP A 385 10.98 -9.30 -23.85
N ALA A 386 10.16 -8.98 -22.84
CA ALA A 386 9.35 -7.76 -22.80
C ALA A 386 10.25 -6.51 -22.78
N ILE A 387 11.33 -6.53 -21.99
CA ILE A 387 12.35 -5.46 -22.01
C ILE A 387 12.99 -5.34 -23.40
N ASP A 388 13.29 -6.43 -24.09
CA ASP A 388 13.85 -6.36 -25.46
C ASP A 388 12.82 -5.90 -26.52
N LYS A 389 11.51 -6.10 -26.30
CA LYS A 389 10.42 -5.66 -27.17
C LYS A 389 10.05 -4.17 -27.03
N TYR A 390 10.33 -3.54 -25.88
CA TYR A 390 10.12 -2.09 -25.65
C TYR A 390 10.85 -1.21 -26.70
N ASP A 391 10.36 0.01 -26.98
CA ASP A 391 11.03 0.97 -27.86
C ASP A 391 11.73 2.09 -27.07
N GLU A 392 13.07 2.08 -27.02
CA GLU A 392 13.89 3.10 -26.34
C GLU A 392 13.75 4.52 -26.95
N ASN A 393 13.08 4.66 -28.10
CA ASN A 393 12.78 5.94 -28.73
C ASN A 393 11.39 6.49 -28.34
N SER A 394 10.52 5.63 -27.80
CA SER A 394 9.18 5.96 -27.32
C SER A 394 9.25 6.33 -25.84
N ALA A 395 8.81 7.54 -25.49
CA ALA A 395 8.70 7.98 -24.11
C ALA A 395 7.99 6.92 -23.27
N PHE A 396 8.63 6.53 -22.16
CA PHE A 396 8.15 5.49 -21.26
C PHE A 396 7.28 6.07 -20.16
N ALA A 397 7.67 7.25 -19.65
CA ALA A 397 7.02 7.88 -18.52
C ALA A 397 7.27 9.39 -18.49
N ASP A 398 6.36 10.09 -17.81
CA ASP A 398 6.51 11.50 -17.43
C ASP A 398 7.07 11.57 -16.00
N VAL A 399 8.16 12.30 -15.78
CA VAL A 399 8.81 12.46 -14.47
C VAL A 399 8.77 13.92 -14.04
N TYR A 400 8.39 14.13 -12.77
CA TYR A 400 8.25 15.43 -12.14
C TYR A 400 9.24 15.54 -10.97
N ILE A 401 10.00 16.64 -10.96
CA ILE A 401 11.00 16.95 -9.91
C ILE A 401 10.64 18.28 -9.25
N ASP A 402 10.57 18.31 -7.92
CA ASP A 402 10.28 19.52 -7.16
C ASP A 402 11.40 20.57 -7.31
N LEU A 403 11.03 21.81 -7.64
CA LEU A 403 12.02 22.86 -7.91
C LEU A 403 12.61 23.53 -6.67
N ALA A 404 12.03 23.36 -5.48
CA ALA A 404 12.52 23.88 -4.22
C ALA A 404 13.45 22.89 -3.50
N THR A 405 13.01 21.65 -3.30
CA THR A 405 13.80 20.59 -2.65
C THR A 405 14.88 20.02 -3.58
N LYS A 406 14.63 20.01 -4.90
CA LYS A 406 15.32 19.15 -5.87
C LYS A 406 15.26 17.70 -5.43
N THR A 407 14.06 17.16 -5.25
CA THR A 407 13.82 15.72 -5.08
C THR A 407 12.89 15.25 -6.18
N PHE A 408 12.88 13.95 -6.42
CA PHE A 408 11.78 13.30 -7.12
C PHE A 408 10.44 13.72 -6.50
N HIS A 409 9.40 13.91 -7.32
CA HIS A 409 8.02 14.17 -6.89
C HIS A 409 7.13 13.01 -7.30
N THR A 410 7.01 12.76 -8.61
CA THR A 410 6.32 11.59 -9.17
C THR A 410 6.96 11.14 -10.49
N ILE A 411 6.81 9.86 -10.83
CA ILE A 411 6.82 9.32 -12.19
C ILE A 411 5.40 8.88 -12.52
N ARG A 412 4.94 9.12 -13.75
CA ARG A 412 3.66 8.63 -14.29
C ARG A 412 3.91 7.74 -15.50
N PHE A 413 3.32 6.55 -15.47
CA PHE A 413 3.14 5.67 -16.62
C PHE A 413 1.70 5.81 -17.08
N THR A 414 1.49 6.41 -18.24
CA THR A 414 0.16 6.60 -18.86
C THR A 414 -0.05 5.50 -19.89
N ASP A 415 -1.28 4.99 -20.03
CA ASP A 415 -1.62 4.13 -21.16
C ASP A 415 -1.43 4.89 -22.49
N LYS A 416 -1.01 4.19 -23.54
CA LYS A 416 -0.81 4.75 -24.89
C LYS A 416 -2.11 4.80 -25.68
N ASP A 417 -3.08 3.96 -25.33
CA ASP A 417 -4.38 3.91 -25.99
C ASP A 417 -5.45 4.70 -25.20
N ASN A 418 -5.20 5.07 -23.92
CA ASN A 418 -6.04 5.99 -23.14
C ASN A 418 -5.22 6.92 -22.20
N GLU A 419 -5.17 8.23 -22.49
CA GLU A 419 -4.44 9.20 -21.66
C GLU A 419 -5.02 9.43 -20.24
N GLU A 420 -6.25 8.95 -19.97
CA GLU A 420 -6.90 9.07 -18.66
C GLU A 420 -6.56 7.89 -17.72
N SER A 421 -6.09 6.76 -18.27
CA SER A 421 -5.60 5.59 -17.54
C SER A 421 -4.11 5.74 -17.22
N TYR A 422 -3.72 5.63 -15.94
CA TYR A 422 -2.32 5.79 -15.52
C TYR A 422 -1.97 5.22 -14.14
N ILE A 423 -0.68 4.93 -13.96
CA ILE A 423 -0.03 4.67 -12.68
C ILE A 423 0.89 5.84 -12.34
N GLU A 424 0.82 6.39 -11.12
CA GLU A 424 1.87 7.25 -10.54
C GLU A 424 2.62 6.52 -9.40
N LEU A 425 3.93 6.67 -9.36
CA LEU A 425 4.76 6.38 -8.18
C LEU A 425 5.46 7.66 -7.75
N GLY A 426 5.62 7.94 -6.46
CA GLY A 426 6.18 9.21 -6.03
C GLY A 426 6.70 9.27 -4.60
N VAL A 427 7.39 10.38 -4.32
CA VAL A 427 7.72 10.86 -2.98
C VAL A 427 7.36 12.34 -2.99
N ARG A 428 6.34 12.79 -2.25
CA ARG A 428 5.79 14.16 -2.35
C ARG A 428 6.19 15.05 -1.14
N PRO A 429 7.49 15.21 -0.77
CA PRO A 429 7.94 15.66 0.56
C PRO A 429 7.31 17.00 0.97
N THR A 430 6.33 16.94 1.87
CA THR A 430 5.52 18.06 2.37
C THR A 430 6.38 19.12 3.06
N ASN A 431 7.42 18.67 3.77
CA ASN A 431 8.50 19.47 4.34
C ASN A 431 9.74 18.58 4.58
N ASP A 432 10.83 19.18 5.05
CA ASP A 432 12.13 18.55 5.31
C ASP A 432 12.17 17.50 6.46
N LYS A 433 11.01 17.14 7.03
CA LYS A 433 10.84 16.08 8.05
C LYS A 433 10.08 14.86 7.57
N GLU A 434 9.36 14.97 6.45
CA GLU A 434 8.32 14.03 6.03
C GLU A 434 8.68 13.38 4.70
N LEU A 435 8.55 12.05 4.63
CA LEU A 435 8.77 11.26 3.42
C LEU A 435 7.48 10.52 3.03
N PRO A 436 6.53 11.21 2.37
CA PRO A 436 5.29 10.63 1.87
C PRO A 436 5.52 9.97 0.52
N PHE A 437 5.74 8.66 0.54
CA PHE A 437 5.62 7.80 -0.63
C PHE A 437 4.17 7.78 -1.10
N VAL A 438 3.97 7.73 -2.41
CA VAL A 438 2.65 7.61 -3.03
C VAL A 438 2.68 6.57 -4.15
N PHE A 439 1.61 5.79 -4.22
CA PHE A 439 1.24 4.98 -5.36
C PHE A 439 -0.17 5.41 -5.76
N LYS A 440 -0.41 5.67 -7.03
CA LYS A 440 -1.75 5.92 -7.55
C LYS A 440 -1.98 5.08 -8.78
N PHE A 441 -3.14 4.45 -8.88
CA PHE A 441 -3.68 3.86 -10.09
C PHE A 441 -5.00 4.55 -10.43
N VAL A 442 -5.21 4.81 -11.71
CA VAL A 442 -6.49 5.21 -12.29
C VAL A 442 -6.69 4.31 -13.51
N GLY A 443 -7.74 3.49 -13.47
CA GLY A 443 -8.21 2.70 -14.61
C GLY A 443 -9.10 3.54 -15.51
N ASP A 444 -9.61 2.92 -16.57
CA ASP A 444 -10.55 3.56 -17.50
C ASP A 444 -12.03 3.31 -17.12
N ASP A 445 -12.94 3.88 -17.91
CA ASP A 445 -14.39 3.74 -17.73
C ASP A 445 -14.91 2.30 -17.94
N GLU A 446 -14.12 1.37 -18.50
CA GLU A 446 -14.49 -0.04 -18.68
C GLU A 446 -13.89 -0.98 -17.61
N SER A 447 -12.78 -0.59 -16.96
CA SER A 447 -12.09 -1.41 -15.94
C SER A 447 -12.89 -1.60 -14.65
N GLU A 448 -12.90 -2.82 -14.09
CA GLU A 448 -13.50 -3.09 -12.77
C GLU A 448 -12.86 -2.25 -11.66
N LEU A 449 -11.55 -2.01 -11.70
CA LEU A 449 -10.83 -1.18 -10.75
C LEU A 449 -10.75 0.26 -11.29
N LYS A 450 -11.50 1.20 -10.70
CA LYS A 450 -11.49 2.61 -11.13
C LYS A 450 -10.30 3.37 -10.57
N THR A 451 -10.04 3.28 -9.26
CA THR A 451 -8.91 3.97 -8.64
C THR A 451 -8.26 3.16 -7.51
N ILE A 452 -6.95 3.41 -7.30
CA ILE A 452 -6.28 3.22 -6.01
C ILE A 452 -5.44 4.47 -5.73
N ASP A 453 -5.50 5.03 -4.53
CA ASP A 453 -4.61 6.09 -4.04
C ASP A 453 -4.02 5.63 -2.68
N PHE A 454 -2.78 5.14 -2.72
CA PHE A 454 -2.00 4.73 -1.56
C PHE A 454 -1.01 5.84 -1.20
N SER A 455 -0.93 6.15 0.08
CA SER A 455 0.13 7.00 0.64
C SER A 455 0.75 6.35 1.87
N LEU A 456 2.04 6.57 2.08
CA LEU A 456 2.80 6.16 3.25
C LEU A 456 3.79 7.26 3.61
N ASN A 457 3.53 7.97 4.71
CA ASN A 457 4.36 9.05 5.23
C ASN A 457 5.18 8.57 6.43
N TYR A 458 6.43 9.02 6.51
CA TYR A 458 7.28 8.88 7.71
C TYR A 458 7.63 10.26 8.25
N ASP A 459 7.16 10.61 9.45
CA ASP A 459 7.61 11.79 10.20
C ASP A 459 8.91 11.43 10.95
N ARG A 460 10.04 11.98 10.48
CA ARG A 460 11.37 11.74 11.05
C ARG A 460 11.59 12.36 12.44
N GLN A 461 10.76 13.31 12.87
CA GLN A 461 10.84 13.92 14.20
C GLN A 461 10.02 13.17 15.23
N GLN A 462 8.86 12.66 14.86
CA GLN A 462 8.00 11.84 15.74
C GLN A 462 8.31 10.35 15.65
N ARG A 463 9.02 9.92 14.59
CA ARG A 463 9.30 8.51 14.24
C ARG A 463 8.02 7.69 14.08
N THR A 464 7.04 8.31 13.44
CA THR A 464 5.73 7.71 13.16
C THR A 464 5.54 7.48 11.68
N TRP A 465 4.94 6.34 11.35
CA TRP A 465 4.43 6.04 10.01
C TRP A 465 2.94 6.30 9.97
N ASN A 466 2.47 6.93 8.90
CA ASN A 466 1.05 7.18 8.65
C ASN A 466 0.76 6.74 7.21
N SER A 467 -0.09 5.73 7.02
CA SER A 467 -0.52 5.29 5.69
C SER A 467 -2.01 5.53 5.47
N SER A 468 -2.39 5.65 4.20
CA SER A 468 -3.77 5.52 3.79
C SER A 468 -3.87 4.79 2.46
N ILE A 469 -4.90 3.97 2.31
CA ILE A 469 -5.37 3.43 1.04
C ILE A 469 -6.78 3.96 0.80
N LYS A 470 -7.01 4.44 -0.41
CA LYS A 470 -8.35 4.56 -0.98
C LYS A 470 -8.42 3.73 -2.25
N ALA A 471 -9.52 3.03 -2.48
CA ALA A 471 -9.77 2.34 -3.73
C ALA A 471 -11.25 2.44 -4.10
N THR A 472 -11.54 2.50 -5.40
CA THR A 472 -12.91 2.43 -5.93
C THR A 472 -12.94 1.51 -7.15
N GLY A 473 -14.04 0.79 -7.33
CA GLY A 473 -14.25 -0.14 -8.43
C GLY A 473 -15.68 -0.66 -8.48
N THR A 474 -16.00 -1.54 -9.43
CA THR A 474 -17.17 -2.42 -9.42
C THR A 474 -16.74 -3.84 -9.04
N GLY A 475 -17.67 -4.78 -8.88
CA GLY A 475 -17.30 -6.19 -8.65
C GLY A 475 -18.48 -7.15 -8.75
N ASP A 476 -18.21 -8.36 -9.24
CA ASP A 476 -19.24 -9.36 -9.60
C ASP A 476 -20.28 -9.66 -8.51
N GLY A 477 -19.88 -9.59 -7.23
CA GLY A 477 -20.79 -9.80 -6.08
C GLY A 477 -21.77 -8.65 -5.81
N PHE A 478 -21.56 -7.49 -6.42
CA PHE A 478 -22.37 -6.28 -6.28
C PHE A 478 -22.93 -5.78 -7.63
N GLY A 479 -22.49 -6.35 -8.75
CA GLY A 479 -22.88 -5.96 -10.11
C GLY A 479 -22.24 -4.63 -10.53
N ASP A 480 -23.01 -3.82 -11.26
CA ASP A 480 -22.57 -2.50 -11.76
C ASP A 480 -22.45 -1.43 -10.64
N GLU A 481 -22.64 -1.79 -9.36
CA GLU A 481 -22.57 -0.86 -8.23
C GLU A 481 -21.12 -0.53 -7.83
N GLU A 482 -20.84 0.75 -7.55
CA GLU A 482 -19.51 1.15 -7.06
C GLU A 482 -19.27 0.64 -5.63
N VAL A 483 -18.13 -0.02 -5.44
CA VAL A 483 -17.54 -0.44 -4.18
C VAL A 483 -16.34 0.46 -3.87
N SER A 484 -16.34 1.07 -2.70
CA SER A 484 -15.29 1.96 -2.20
C SER A 484 -14.64 1.39 -0.94
N LEU A 485 -13.31 1.32 -0.89
CA LEU A 485 -12.51 1.03 0.30
C LEU A 485 -11.76 2.30 0.73
N GLU A 486 -11.86 2.66 2.01
CA GLU A 486 -10.90 3.53 2.69
C GLU A 486 -10.24 2.77 3.85
N LEU A 487 -8.93 2.93 4.01
CA LEU A 487 -8.14 2.43 5.14
C LEU A 487 -7.14 3.52 5.53
N THR A 488 -6.97 3.80 6.82
CA THR A 488 -5.81 4.54 7.34
C THR A 488 -5.12 3.75 8.44
N MET A 489 -3.80 3.81 8.49
CA MET A 489 -2.98 3.12 9.49
C MET A 489 -1.96 4.11 10.07
N ASP A 490 -1.75 4.05 11.37
CA ASP A 490 -0.85 4.93 12.12
C ASP A 490 0.01 4.06 13.04
N ALA A 491 1.31 3.98 12.77
CA ALA A 491 2.27 3.19 13.54
C ALA A 491 3.32 4.07 14.22
N LYS A 492 3.61 3.78 15.49
CA LYS A 492 4.56 4.52 16.34
C LYS A 492 5.20 3.60 17.37
N HIS A 493 6.37 3.97 17.88
CA HIS A 493 6.92 3.30 19.05
C HIS A 493 6.18 3.74 20.33
N ILE A 494 6.11 2.84 21.32
CA ILE A 494 5.52 3.08 22.63
C ILE A 494 6.63 3.59 23.56
N ASP A 495 6.41 4.75 24.19
CA ASP A 495 7.31 5.25 25.23
C ASP A 495 7.04 4.54 26.58
N GLY A 496 8.06 3.86 27.10
CA GLY A 496 8.05 3.19 28.40
C GLY A 496 7.74 1.70 28.35
N ASP A 497 7.57 1.10 29.53
CA ASP A 497 7.38 -0.35 29.66
C ASP A 497 6.02 -0.77 29.08
N PHE A 498 6.03 -1.58 28.02
CA PHE A 498 4.85 -2.34 27.59
C PHE A 498 4.78 -3.65 28.38
N LYS A 499 3.54 -4.09 28.68
CA LYS A 499 3.28 -5.36 29.36
C LYS A 499 1.83 -5.76 29.10
N VAL A 500 1.61 -7.04 28.80
CA VAL A 500 0.28 -7.63 28.68
C VAL A 500 -0.09 -8.39 29.96
N GLU A 501 -1.35 -8.30 30.38
CA GLU A 501 -1.84 -9.00 31.59
C GLU A 501 -2.88 -10.07 31.22
N LYS A 502 -2.69 -11.27 31.76
CA LYS A 502 -3.60 -12.41 31.61
C LYS A 502 -4.94 -12.10 32.30
N PRO A 503 -6.09 -12.11 31.60
CA PRO A 503 -7.41 -11.94 32.21
C PRO A 503 -7.68 -13.01 33.27
N ALA A 504 -8.14 -12.59 34.45
CA ALA A 504 -8.30 -13.46 35.62
C ALA A 504 -9.59 -14.32 35.59
N ASP A 505 -10.47 -14.02 34.63
CA ASP A 505 -11.83 -14.53 34.43
C ASP A 505 -11.98 -15.38 33.16
N ALA A 506 -10.89 -15.65 32.44
CA ALA A 506 -10.92 -16.38 31.17
C ALA A 506 -11.39 -17.84 31.31
N LYS A 507 -12.43 -18.21 30.55
CA LYS A 507 -12.88 -19.60 30.35
C LYS A 507 -11.92 -20.29 29.36
N SER A 508 -11.52 -21.55 29.60
CA SER A 508 -10.75 -22.32 28.60
C SER A 508 -11.64 -22.67 27.39
N ILE A 509 -11.08 -22.61 26.17
CA ILE A 509 -11.75 -23.02 24.92
C ILE A 509 -12.35 -24.44 24.98
N ASN A 510 -11.78 -25.34 25.77
CA ASN A 510 -12.31 -26.69 25.98
C ASN A 510 -13.69 -26.71 26.66
N HIS A 511 -14.02 -25.69 27.46
CA HIS A 511 -15.36 -25.51 28.04
C HIS A 511 -16.39 -25.23 26.95
N ILE A 512 -16.02 -24.34 26.01
CA ILE A 512 -16.85 -23.88 24.88
C ILE A 512 -17.13 -25.03 23.91
N ILE A 513 -16.11 -25.78 23.53
CA ILE A 513 -16.24 -26.96 22.65
C ILE A 513 -17.20 -27.99 23.28
N GLY A 514 -17.13 -28.18 24.61
CA GLY A 514 -18.05 -29.02 25.36
C GLY A 514 -19.50 -28.52 25.36
N GLN A 515 -19.72 -27.20 25.46
CA GLN A 515 -21.05 -26.59 25.40
C GLN A 515 -21.67 -26.72 24.00
N ILE A 516 -20.92 -26.41 22.94
CA ILE A 516 -21.37 -26.53 21.54
C ILE A 516 -21.70 -27.98 21.20
N SER A 517 -20.85 -28.92 21.61
CA SER A 517 -21.09 -30.36 21.42
C SER A 517 -22.31 -30.86 22.20
N GLY A 518 -22.62 -30.24 23.35
CA GLY A 518 -23.83 -30.51 24.13
C GLY A 518 -25.12 -30.01 23.47
N LEU A 519 -25.07 -28.92 22.69
CA LEU A 519 -26.20 -28.45 21.88
C LEU A 519 -26.46 -29.40 20.70
N ALA A 520 -25.42 -29.78 19.95
CA ALA A 520 -25.54 -30.70 18.82
C ALA A 520 -26.13 -32.06 19.24
N ALA A 521 -25.68 -32.62 20.37
CA ALA A 521 -26.21 -33.87 20.93
C ALA A 521 -27.62 -33.74 21.57
N GLY A 522 -28.22 -32.56 21.55
CA GLY A 522 -29.61 -32.32 21.97
C GLY A 522 -30.63 -32.46 20.83
N GLY A 523 -30.17 -32.56 19.57
CA GLY A 523 -31.01 -32.54 18.36
C GLY A 523 -31.65 -33.87 17.95
N ASP A 524 -31.52 -34.93 18.75
CA ASP A 524 -31.95 -36.31 18.43
C ASP A 524 -33.49 -36.52 18.42
N GLU A 525 -34.29 -35.58 17.88
CA GLU A 525 -35.60 -35.94 17.33
C GLU A 525 -35.36 -36.70 16.01
N TYR A 526 -35.45 -38.02 16.11
CA TYR A 526 -35.19 -38.98 15.04
C TYR A 526 -36.20 -38.81 13.89
N TYR A 527 -35.91 -37.90 12.96
CA TYR A 527 -36.66 -37.76 11.71
C TYR A 527 -36.52 -39.04 10.88
N ASP A 528 -37.62 -39.78 10.82
CA ASP A 528 -37.72 -41.06 10.12
C ASP A 528 -37.77 -40.81 8.60
N TYR A 529 -36.59 -40.79 7.97
CA TYR A 529 -36.39 -40.43 6.55
C TYR A 529 -36.86 -41.51 5.54
N ASP A 530 -37.60 -42.52 6.01
CA ASP A 530 -38.03 -43.71 5.23
C ASP A 530 -39.12 -43.44 4.16
N GLU A 531 -39.64 -42.22 4.00
CA GLU A 531 -40.75 -41.90 3.06
C GLU A 531 -40.45 -40.84 1.97
N PHE A 532 -39.19 -40.67 1.54
CA PHE A 532 -38.87 -40.00 0.26
C PHE A 532 -37.87 -40.81 -0.59
N GLY A 533 -38.41 -41.77 -1.37
CA GLY A 533 -37.63 -42.55 -2.33
C GLY A 533 -37.48 -41.88 -3.71
N ASP A 534 -36.40 -42.25 -4.40
CA ASP A 534 -36.14 -42.14 -5.85
C ASP A 534 -36.42 -40.79 -6.54
N GLY A 535 -35.41 -39.92 -6.65
CA GLY A 535 -35.41 -38.89 -7.72
C GLY A 535 -34.61 -37.59 -7.51
N ILE A 536 -33.29 -37.66 -7.25
CA ILE A 536 -32.37 -36.53 -7.46
C ILE A 536 -31.11 -37.08 -8.15
N ASP A 537 -30.73 -36.51 -9.28
CA ASP A 537 -29.57 -36.95 -10.08
C ASP A 537 -28.23 -36.42 -9.53
N GLU A 538 -27.16 -37.23 -9.68
CA GLU A 538 -25.80 -36.95 -9.19
C GLU A 538 -25.02 -35.96 -10.09
N ASP A 539 -25.46 -34.70 -10.20
CA ASP A 539 -24.75 -33.65 -10.95
C ASP A 539 -24.71 -32.31 -10.19
N PHE A 540 -23.89 -32.26 -9.11
CA PHE A 540 -23.54 -31.00 -8.45
C PHE A 540 -22.03 -30.91 -8.18
N TYR A 541 -21.27 -30.55 -9.22
CA TYR A 541 -19.85 -30.23 -9.11
C TYR A 541 -19.67 -28.93 -8.31
N ILE A 542 -18.92 -28.98 -7.22
CA ILE A 542 -18.36 -27.78 -6.60
C ILE A 542 -17.06 -27.46 -7.32
N ASP A 543 -16.91 -26.24 -7.81
CA ASP A 543 -15.69 -25.79 -8.49
C ASP A 543 -14.65 -25.35 -7.46
N GLU A 544 -13.55 -26.09 -7.34
CA GLU A 544 -12.50 -25.85 -6.34
C GLU A 544 -11.58 -24.66 -6.69
N ASN A 545 -11.79 -23.97 -7.82
CA ASN A 545 -10.89 -22.90 -8.31
C ASN A 545 -11.11 -21.50 -7.68
N ILE A 546 -11.94 -21.34 -6.64
CA ILE A 546 -12.29 -20.03 -6.06
C ILE A 546 -11.56 -19.74 -4.72
N ILE A 547 -10.25 -20.04 -4.64
CA ILE A 547 -9.33 -19.39 -3.70
C ILE A 547 -8.01 -19.10 -4.45
N GLY A 548 -7.78 -17.84 -4.80
CA GLY A 548 -6.60 -17.42 -5.56
C GLY A 548 -6.45 -15.90 -5.61
N ILE A 549 -6.03 -15.30 -4.49
CA ILE A 549 -5.61 -13.89 -4.33
C ILE A 549 -4.32 -13.91 -3.50
#